data_AF-A0A501Y249-F1
#
_entry.id   AF-A0A501Y249-F1
#
_cell.length_a   1.000
_cell.length_b   1.000
_cell.length_c   1.000
_cell.angle_alpha   90.00
_cell.angle_beta   90.00
_cell.angle_gamma   90.00
#
_symmetry.space_group_name_H-M   'P 1'
#
loop_
_entity.id
_entity.type
_entity.pdbx_description
1 polymer ?
#
loop_
_entity_poly.entity_id
_entity_poly.type
_entity_poly.pdbx_seq_one_letter_code
_entity_poly.pdbx_strand_id
1 'polypeptide(L)' 'MNKKQKIIKKIAKRAKARLNKVDPATIGAPAKSGYISKAERAKIAALAAAAEIESAASEPQEATTEQ' A
#
# COMPACT_ATOMS: atom_id res chain seq x y z
N MET A 1 38.24 -6.71 10.48
CA MET A 1 36.91 -6.09 10.28
C MET A 1 35.98 -6.45 11.42
N ASN A 2 35.44 -5.45 12.12
CA ASN A 2 34.57 -5.61 13.30
C ASN A 2 33.29 -6.40 12.93
N LYS A 3 32.81 -7.28 13.82
CA LYS A 3 31.60 -8.09 13.63
C LYS A 3 30.37 -7.23 13.29
N LYS A 4 30.21 -6.07 13.94
CA LYS A 4 29.12 -5.12 13.65
C LYS A 4 29.14 -4.64 12.19
N GLN A 5 30.31 -4.24 11.70
CA GLN A 5 30.48 -3.79 10.32
C GLN A 5 30.18 -4.92 9.32
N LYS A 6 30.48 -6.19 9.65
CA LYS A 6 30.17 -7.33 8.76
C LYS A 6 28.67 -7.52 8.62
N ILE A 7 27.93 -7.40 9.71
CA ILE A 7 26.46 -7.51 9.71
C ILE A 7 25.85 -6.38 8.89
N ILE A 8 26.27 -5.13 9.13
CA ILE A 8 25.76 -3.96 8.39
C ILE A 8 25.97 -4.12 6.88
N LYS A 9 27.18 -4.52 6.45
CA LYS A 9 27.45 -4.75 5.02
C LYS A 9 26.59 -5.86 4.43
N LYS A 10 26.34 -6.95 5.18
CA LYS A 10 25.46 -8.04 4.73
C LYS A 10 24.01 -7.58 4.58
N ILE A 11 23.50 -6.80 5.54
CA ILE A 11 22.14 -6.24 5.50
C ILE A 11 22.00 -5.30 4.30
N ALA A 12 22.93 -4.35 4.13
CA ALA A 12 22.92 -3.41 3.01
C ALA A 12 22.97 -4.14 1.65
N LYS A 13 23.83 -5.15 1.51
CA LYS A 13 23.89 -5.99 0.31
C LYS A 13 22.56 -6.69 0.03
N ARG A 14 21.92 -7.25 1.06
CA ARG A 14 20.64 -7.96 0.94
C ARG A 14 19.49 -7.01 0.57
N ALA A 15 19.46 -5.81 1.15
CA ALA A 15 18.47 -4.78 0.84
C ALA A 15 18.54 -4.34 -0.63
N LYS A 16 19.75 -4.03 -1.12
CA LYS A 16 19.97 -3.66 -2.53
C LYS A 16 19.56 -4.80 -3.49
N ALA A 17 19.94 -6.04 -3.18
CA ALA A 17 19.56 -7.18 -3.99
C ALA A 17 18.04 -7.43 -3.99
N ARG A 18 17.34 -7.14 -2.88
CA ARG A 18 15.88 -7.25 -2.82
C ARG A 18 15.22 -6.22 -3.72
N LEU A 19 15.67 -4.95 -3.67
CA LEU A 19 15.15 -3.88 -4.53
C LEU A 19 15.36 -4.17 -6.02
N ASN A 20 16.53 -4.68 -6.41
CA ASN A 20 16.81 -5.03 -7.81
C ASN A 20 15.95 -6.17 -8.36
N LYS A 21 15.31 -6.98 -7.49
CA LYS A 21 14.45 -8.11 -7.88
C LYS A 21 12.96 -7.75 -7.93
N VAL A 22 12.59 -6.56 -7.48
CA VAL A 22 11.19 -6.12 -7.52
C VAL A 22 10.90 -5.61 -8.92
N ASP A 23 9.86 -6.16 -9.54
CA ASP A 23 9.37 -5.70 -10.83
C ASP A 23 8.79 -4.28 -10.67
N PRO A 24 9.21 -3.28 -11.47
CA PRO A 24 8.71 -1.91 -11.36
C PRO A 24 7.18 -1.81 -11.40
N ALA A 25 6.49 -2.72 -12.09
CA ALA A 25 5.03 -2.77 -12.13
C ALA A 25 4.36 -3.16 -10.80
N THR A 26 5.13 -3.75 -9.87
CA THR A 26 4.65 -4.19 -8.55
C THR A 26 5.03 -3.23 -7.42
N ILE A 27 5.82 -2.19 -7.71
CA ILE A 27 6.21 -1.18 -6.72
C ILE A 27 4.99 -0.32 -6.42
N GLY A 28 4.43 -0.46 -5.22
CA GLY A 28 3.24 0.27 -4.78
C GLY A 28 1.91 -0.46 -5.01
N ALA A 29 1.93 -1.64 -5.65
CA ALA A 29 0.76 -2.51 -5.69
C ALA A 29 0.45 -3.02 -4.26
N PRO A 30 -0.82 -2.99 -3.81
CA PRO A 30 -1.18 -3.59 -2.55
C PRO A 30 -0.76 -5.06 -2.58
N ALA A 31 -0.11 -5.52 -1.51
CA ALA A 31 0.29 -6.92 -1.41
C ALA A 31 -0.93 -7.79 -1.71
N LYS A 32 -0.79 -8.73 -2.66
CA LYS A 32 -1.89 -9.63 -3.03
C LYS A 32 -2.41 -10.26 -1.75
N SER A 33 -3.64 -9.90 -1.38
CA SER A 33 -4.35 -10.45 -0.24
C SER A 33 -4.28 -11.97 -0.35
N GLY A 34 -3.73 -12.62 0.67
CA GLY A 34 -3.72 -14.07 0.77
C GLY A 34 -5.15 -14.61 0.87
N TYR A 35 -5.29 -15.92 1.06
CA TYR A 35 -6.60 -16.49 1.37
C TYR A 35 -7.11 -15.96 2.71
N ILE A 36 -8.02 -14.99 2.65
CA ILE A 36 -8.79 -14.49 3.79
C ILE A 36 -10.10 -15.27 3.91
N SER A 37 -10.51 -15.49 5.16
CA SER A 37 -11.74 -16.22 5.47
C SER A 37 -12.98 -15.51 4.91
N LYS A 38 -14.10 -16.24 4.74
CA LYS A 38 -15.38 -15.64 4.26
C LYS A 38 -15.84 -14.47 5.14
N ALA A 39 -15.65 -14.60 6.46
CA ALA A 39 -15.99 -13.56 7.43
C ALA A 39 -15.11 -12.32 7.28
N GLU A 40 -13.81 -12.48 7.03
CA GLU A 40 -12.91 -11.35 6.83
C GLU A 40 -13.17 -10.61 5.51
N ARG A 41 -13.54 -11.32 4.44
CA ARG A 41 -13.99 -10.64 3.20
C ARG A 41 -15.21 -9.76 3.44
N ALA A 42 -16.19 -10.25 4.20
CA ALA A 42 -17.39 -9.48 4.51
C ALA A 42 -17.05 -8.21 5.32
N LYS A 43 -16.14 -8.31 6.30
CA LYS A 43 -15.68 -7.15 7.09
C LYS A 43 -14.95 -6.12 6.24
N ILE A 44 -14.06 -6.56 5.34
CA ILE A 44 -13.32 -5.66 4.45
C ILE A 44 -14.26 -4.99 3.46
N ALA A 45 -15.23 -5.72 2.90
CA ALA A 45 -16.24 -5.16 2.00
C ALA A 45 -17.13 -4.13 2.69
N ALA A 46 -17.57 -4.40 3.93
CA ALA A 46 -18.35 -3.45 4.72
C ALA A 46 -17.54 -2.18 5.06
N LEU A 47 -16.25 -2.33 5.41
CA LEU A 47 -15.36 -1.19 5.67
C LEU A 47 -15.07 -0.39 4.39
N ALA A 48 -14.92 -1.04 3.24
CA ALA A 48 -14.73 -0.37 1.95
C ALA A 48 -15.99 0.40 1.51
N ALA A 49 -17.18 -0.20 1.67
CA ALA A 49 -18.45 0.47 1.36
C ALA A 49 -18.69 1.69 2.27
N ALA A 50 -18.32 1.63 3.55
CA ALA A 50 -18.40 2.77 4.46
C ALA A 50 -17.40 3.89 4.06
N ALA A 51 -16.19 3.52 3.66
CA ALA A 51 -15.18 4.49 3.22
C ALA A 51 -15.54 5.18 1.89
N GLU A 52 -16.20 4.49 0.96
CA GLU A 52 -16.69 5.12 -0.28
C GLU A 52 -17.75 6.20 0.00
N ILE A 53 -18.65 5.96 0.97
CA ILE A 53 -19.68 6.93 1.37
C ILE A 53 -19.06 8.19 1.98
N GLU A 54 -18.01 8.06 2.81
CA GLU A 54 -17.31 9.22 3.36
C GLU A 54 -16.49 9.99 2.31
N SER A 55 -15.92 9.30 1.31
CA SER A 55 -15.18 9.95 0.22
C SER A 55 -16.08 10.73 -0.74
N ALA A 56 -17.30 10.25 -1.00
CA ALA A 56 -18.28 10.91 -1.87
C ALA A 56 -18.94 12.16 -1.23
N ALA A 57 -18.80 12.36 0.08
CA ALA A 57 -19.33 13.52 0.80
C ALA A 57 -18.36 14.72 0.83
N SER A 58 -17.22 14.64 0.13
CA SER A 58 -16.16 15.67 0.15
C SER A 58 -15.75 16.15 -1.25
N GLU A 59 -16.66 16.15 -2.22
CA GLU A 59 -16.48 16.98 -3.42
C GLU A 59 -16.88 18.44 -3.10
N PRO A 60 -15.96 19.41 -3.16
CA PRO A 60 -16.32 20.82 -3.08
C PRO A 60 -17.05 21.20 -4.38
N GLN A 61 -18.29 21.67 -4.23
CA GLN A 61 -19.03 22.30 -5.31
C GLN A 61 -18.23 23.50 -5.83
N GLU A 62 -17.67 23.39 -7.04
CA GLU A 62 -17.14 24.55 -7.76
C GLU A 62 -18.28 25.52 -8.07
N ALA A 63 -17.97 26.79 -7.84
CA ALA A 63 -18.87 27.92 -7.92
C ALA A 63 -19.36 28.18 -9.34
N THR A 64 -20.68 28.24 -9.52
CA THR A 64 -21.31 28.83 -10.70
C THR A 64 -21.43 30.34 -10.45
N THR A 65 -20.54 31.14 -11.05
CA THR A 65 -20.61 32.60 -11.12
C THR A 65 -20.74 33.06 -12.57
N GLU A 66 -21.78 33.86 -12.80
CA GLU A 66 -22.02 34.83 -13.89
C GLU A 66 -21.98 34.36 -15.36
N GLN A 67 -23.14 34.54 -16.03
CA GLN A 67 -23.26 35.49 -17.14
C GLN A 67 -24.70 36.02 -17.26
#